data_AF-A0A178V0C0-F1
#
_entry.id   AF-A0A178V0C0-F1
#
_cell.length_a   1.000
_cell.length_b   1.000
_cell.length_c   1.000
_cell.angle_alpha   90.00
_cell.angle_beta   90.00
_cell.angle_gamma   90.00
#
_symmetry.space_group_name_H-M   'P 1'
#
loop_
_entity.id
_entity.type
_entity.pdbx_description
1 polymer ?
#
loop_
_entity_poly.entity_id
_entity_poly.type
_entity_poly.pdbx_seq_one_letter_code
_entity_poly.pdbx_strand_id
1 'polypeptide(L)'
;MAPASPRVVVKVDLKKRPWQQTQPLHNRWHPEIPSVAEVKTGELFRVEMVDWTGGAVKEDGSAGDIKSIDLSTVHYLSGPIKVVDEDGVAARPGDLLAVEICNLGPLPGDEWGFTASFDRENGGGFLTDHFPCATKAIWYFEGIYAYSPQIPDVLLIIHILTTSHHGTAGVRFPGLTHPGIIGTAPSKELLRIWNERERQLEEKGVESLTLCEVVHQRPLASLPTTKGCLLGNIEERTSEWERIAKEAARTIPGRENGGNCDIKNLSSGSKIYLPVFVEGANLSTGDMHFSQGDGEISFCGAIEMSGFLELKCEIIRNGMQEYLTPMGPTTLHVNPIFEIGPVEPRFSEWLVFEGISVDESGRQHYLDATVAYKRAVLNAIDYLFKFGYSKEQVLISATRCVSQNLVDHKH
;
A
#
# COMPACT_ATOMS: atom_id res chain seq x y z
N MET A 1 1.21 9.88 33.52
CA MET A 1 1.45 10.92 32.50
C MET A 1 1.88 10.22 31.23
N ALA A 2 1.26 10.51 30.08
CA ALA A 2 1.77 10.02 28.81
C ALA A 2 3.23 10.52 28.64
N PRO A 3 4.15 9.70 28.11
CA PRO A 3 5.52 10.14 27.86
C PRO A 3 5.50 11.37 26.95
N ALA A 4 6.48 12.27 27.13
CA ALA A 4 6.55 13.53 26.37
C ALA A 4 6.79 13.32 24.86
N SER A 5 7.25 12.14 24.46
CA SER A 5 7.49 11.74 23.07
C SER A 5 7.32 10.23 22.90
N PRO A 6 6.85 9.75 21.74
CA PRO A 6 6.78 8.31 21.45
C PRO A 6 8.16 7.65 21.52
N ARG A 7 8.24 6.43 22.04
CA ARG A 7 9.47 5.63 21.96
C ARG A 7 9.65 5.14 20.52
N VAL A 8 10.79 5.43 19.90
CA VAL A 8 11.13 4.87 18.58
C VAL A 8 11.51 3.40 18.74
N VAL A 9 10.72 2.49 18.17
CA VAL A 9 10.91 1.03 18.32
C VAL A 9 11.58 0.39 17.12
N VAL A 10 11.31 0.93 15.93
CA VAL A 10 12.07 0.64 14.71
C VAL A 10 12.53 1.99 14.17
N LYS A 11 13.85 2.12 14.01
CA LYS A 11 14.50 3.31 13.47
C LYS A 11 15.14 2.94 12.13
N VAL A 12 15.05 3.80 11.14
CA VAL A 12 15.71 3.61 9.85
C VAL A 12 16.79 4.66 9.60
N ASP A 13 17.82 4.27 8.87
CA ASP A 13 18.85 5.16 8.36
C ASP A 13 18.82 5.10 6.83
N LEU A 14 18.32 6.18 6.20
CA LEU A 14 18.16 6.27 4.74
C LEU A 14 19.49 6.23 3.98
N LYS A 15 20.63 6.38 4.67
CA LYS A 15 21.96 6.21 4.07
C LYS A 15 22.41 4.75 3.99
N LYS A 16 21.67 3.83 4.61
CA LYS A 16 21.96 2.40 4.62
C LYS A 16 20.96 1.65 3.75
N ARG A 17 21.41 0.55 3.15
CA ARG A 17 20.50 -0.37 2.45
C ARG A 17 19.56 -1.06 3.46
N PRO A 18 18.40 -1.54 3.03
CA PRO A 18 17.44 -2.24 3.89
C PRO A 18 18.05 -3.40 4.70
N TRP A 19 18.94 -4.19 4.10
CA TRP A 19 19.63 -5.30 4.77
C TRP A 19 20.82 -4.88 5.65
N GLN A 20 21.09 -3.56 5.76
CA GLN A 20 22.14 -2.98 6.60
C GLN A 20 21.57 -2.17 7.77
N GLN A 21 20.25 -2.10 7.89
CA GLN A 21 19.57 -1.39 8.98
C GLN A 21 19.94 -2.03 10.33
N THR A 22 20.01 -1.20 11.37
CA THR A 22 20.38 -1.69 12.71
C THR A 22 19.30 -2.61 13.28
N GLN A 23 18.03 -2.24 13.11
CA GLN A 23 16.90 -3.14 13.25
C GLN A 23 16.66 -3.75 11.86
N PRO A 24 16.73 -5.08 11.71
CA PRO A 24 16.57 -5.68 10.40
C PRO A 24 15.13 -5.55 9.92
N LEU A 25 14.98 -5.21 8.64
CA LEU A 25 13.69 -5.19 7.95
C LEU A 25 13.38 -6.59 7.41
N HIS A 26 12.14 -6.82 6.96
CA HIS A 26 11.77 -8.03 6.22
C HIS A 26 10.90 -7.67 5.01
N ASN A 27 10.82 -8.55 4.01
CA ASN A 27 10.02 -8.31 2.81
C ASN A 27 9.18 -9.51 2.36
N ARG A 28 8.91 -10.41 3.31
CA ARG A 28 8.02 -11.56 3.14
C ARG A 28 7.14 -11.73 4.37
N TRP A 29 5.99 -12.35 4.17
CA TRP A 29 5.14 -12.81 5.26
C TRP A 29 5.47 -14.26 5.59
N HIS A 30 5.85 -14.52 6.84
CA HIS A 30 6.06 -15.87 7.35
C HIS A 30 5.93 -15.89 8.90
N PRO A 31 5.29 -16.92 9.49
CA PRO A 31 5.08 -17.01 10.94
C PRO A 31 6.37 -17.06 11.77
N GLU A 32 7.45 -17.53 11.16
CA GLU A 32 8.73 -17.81 11.85
C GLU A 32 9.73 -16.64 11.77
N ILE A 33 9.39 -15.50 11.16
CA ILE A 33 10.26 -14.32 11.20
C ILE A 33 10.27 -13.77 12.63
N PRO A 34 11.44 -13.68 13.30
CA PRO A 34 11.51 -13.21 14.68
C PRO A 34 11.15 -11.73 14.80
N SER A 35 10.45 -11.37 15.88
CA SER A 35 10.18 -9.97 16.20
C SER A 35 11.48 -9.19 16.47
N VAL A 36 11.57 -7.96 15.99
CA VAL A 36 12.71 -7.05 16.22
C VAL A 36 12.50 -6.09 17.39
N ALA A 37 11.27 -5.99 17.87
CA ALA A 37 10.90 -5.15 19.01
C ALA A 37 9.69 -5.74 19.74
N GLU A 38 9.50 -5.30 20.99
CA GLU A 38 8.32 -5.56 21.80
C GLU A 38 7.70 -4.24 22.27
N VAL A 39 6.37 -4.17 22.27
CA VAL A 39 5.57 -3.04 22.77
C VAL A 39 4.47 -3.56 23.69
N LYS A 40 4.11 -2.75 24.68
CA LYS A 40 2.98 -3.04 25.57
C LYS A 40 1.71 -2.39 25.08
N THR A 41 0.56 -3.00 25.36
CA THR A 41 -0.74 -2.35 25.11
C THR A 41 -0.80 -0.99 25.80
N GLY A 42 -1.38 -0.02 25.14
CA GLY A 42 -1.49 1.34 25.67
C GLY A 42 -0.24 2.22 25.49
N GLU A 43 0.91 1.63 25.12
CA GLU A 43 2.14 2.37 24.84
C GLU A 43 2.01 3.17 23.54
N LEU A 44 2.42 4.45 23.56
CA LEU A 44 2.60 5.26 22.36
C LEU A 44 4.02 5.09 21.84
N PHE A 45 4.17 4.56 20.63
CA PHE A 45 5.46 4.24 20.04
C PHE A 45 5.57 4.69 18.57
N ARG A 46 6.79 4.82 18.05
CA ARG A 46 7.07 5.25 16.69
C ARG A 46 7.80 4.17 15.90
N VAL A 47 7.34 3.93 14.68
CA VAL A 47 7.95 3.04 13.69
C VAL A 47 8.35 3.91 12.50
N GLU A 48 9.64 3.92 12.16
CA GLU A 48 10.15 4.56 10.95
C GLU A 48 10.30 3.53 9.83
N MET A 49 10.05 3.93 8.60
CA MET A 49 10.07 3.07 7.41
C MET A 49 10.84 3.75 6.30
N VAL A 50 11.58 2.94 5.53
CA VAL A 50 12.05 3.33 4.20
C VAL A 50 10.90 3.25 3.20
N ASP A 51 11.00 3.94 2.07
CA ASP A 51 10.09 3.70 0.94
C ASP A 51 10.10 2.21 0.55
N TRP A 52 9.03 1.71 -0.08
CA TRP A 52 8.86 0.29 -0.36
C TRP A 52 10.00 -0.35 -1.18
N THR A 53 10.72 0.46 -1.96
CA THR A 53 11.85 0.02 -2.79
C THR A 53 13.18 0.03 -2.04
N GLY A 54 13.24 0.67 -0.86
CA GLY A 54 14.43 0.78 -0.04
C GLY A 54 15.50 1.68 -0.67
N GLY A 55 15.07 2.79 -1.29
CA GLY A 55 15.94 3.76 -1.95
C GLY A 55 16.42 3.34 -3.33
N ALA A 56 15.67 2.50 -4.05
CA ALA A 56 16.00 2.15 -5.44
C ALA A 56 15.60 3.27 -6.42
N VAL A 57 14.50 3.97 -6.12
CA VAL A 57 14.02 5.12 -6.90
C VAL A 57 14.75 6.38 -6.49
N LYS A 58 15.17 7.17 -7.48
CA LYS A 58 15.92 8.41 -7.29
C LYS A 58 15.04 9.62 -7.47
N GLU A 59 15.37 10.67 -6.72
CA GLU A 59 14.82 12.02 -6.85
C GLU A 59 15.37 12.71 -8.13
N ASP A 60 14.98 12.18 -9.29
CA ASP A 60 15.30 12.73 -10.61
C ASP A 60 14.13 12.57 -11.58
N GLY A 61 14.20 13.24 -12.73
CA GLY A 61 13.16 13.18 -13.76
C GLY A 61 13.18 11.93 -14.64
N SER A 62 14.07 10.96 -14.41
CA SER A 62 14.25 9.80 -15.30
C SER A 62 13.47 8.59 -14.81
N ALA A 63 12.59 8.01 -15.63
CA ALA A 63 11.89 6.76 -15.30
C ALA A 63 12.75 5.49 -15.49
N GLY A 64 14.07 5.62 -15.67
CA GLY A 64 14.97 4.49 -15.92
C GLY A 64 15.12 3.55 -14.72
N ASP A 65 15.05 4.09 -13.51
CA ASP A 65 14.99 3.30 -12.27
C ASP A 65 13.69 2.50 -12.18
N ILE A 66 12.54 3.11 -12.44
CA ILE A 66 11.24 2.42 -12.50
C ILE A 66 11.23 1.30 -13.52
N LYS A 67 11.75 1.56 -14.73
CA LYS A 67 11.80 0.54 -15.79
C LYS A 67 12.59 -0.70 -15.39
N SER A 68 13.66 -0.52 -14.61
CA SER A 68 14.65 -1.57 -14.32
C SER A 68 14.58 -2.11 -12.88
N ILE A 69 13.61 -1.65 -12.10
CA ILE A 69 13.49 -1.98 -10.68
C ILE A 69 13.30 -3.49 -10.47
N ASP A 70 13.98 -4.06 -9.48
CA ASP A 70 13.81 -5.47 -9.12
C ASP A 70 12.61 -5.65 -8.19
N LEU A 71 11.43 -5.87 -8.77
CA LEU A 71 10.20 -6.08 -8.00
C LEU A 71 10.23 -7.33 -7.10
N SER A 72 11.27 -8.18 -7.14
CA SER A 72 11.39 -9.29 -6.19
C SER A 72 11.80 -8.86 -4.78
N THR A 73 12.38 -7.67 -4.61
CA THR A 73 12.84 -7.17 -3.32
C THR A 73 11.75 -6.48 -2.50
N VAL A 74 10.62 -6.14 -3.13
CA VAL A 74 9.59 -5.34 -2.47
C VAL A 74 8.64 -6.20 -1.65
N HIS A 75 8.10 -5.71 -0.53
CA HIS A 75 8.23 -4.37 0.06
C HIS A 75 9.10 -4.45 1.32
N TYR A 76 9.97 -3.48 1.60
CA TYR A 76 10.77 -3.49 2.84
C TYR A 76 9.95 -3.00 4.04
N LEU A 77 9.53 -3.95 4.89
CA LEU A 77 8.67 -3.70 6.03
C LEU A 77 9.47 -3.52 7.32
N SER A 78 8.99 -2.58 8.15
CA SER A 78 9.46 -2.34 9.50
C SER A 78 8.67 -3.20 10.48
N GLY A 79 9.38 -4.06 11.21
CA GLY A 79 8.81 -5.11 12.05
C GLY A 79 9.55 -6.44 11.82
N PRO A 80 9.03 -7.56 12.34
CA PRO A 80 7.79 -7.64 13.12
C PRO A 80 7.92 -7.10 14.55
N ILE A 81 6.84 -6.53 15.07
CA ILE A 81 6.74 -5.99 16.44
C ILE A 81 5.83 -6.90 17.24
N LYS A 82 6.35 -7.47 18.32
CA LYS A 82 5.59 -8.28 19.26
C LYS A 82 4.77 -7.38 20.18
N VAL A 83 3.47 -7.67 20.31
CA VAL A 83 2.56 -6.94 21.21
C VAL A 83 2.20 -7.81 22.40
N VAL A 84 2.39 -7.27 23.60
CA VAL A 84 2.02 -7.89 24.89
C VAL A 84 1.05 -6.98 25.65
N ASP A 85 0.22 -7.55 26.52
CA ASP A 85 -0.64 -6.76 27.40
C ASP A 85 0.14 -6.15 28.59
N GLU A 86 -0.59 -5.50 29.51
CA GLU A 86 -0.01 -4.83 30.69
C GLU A 86 0.80 -5.79 31.57
N ASP A 87 0.35 -7.05 31.68
CA ASP A 87 0.97 -8.13 32.44
C ASP A 87 2.12 -8.83 31.68
N GLY A 88 2.36 -8.44 30.43
CA GLY A 88 3.39 -9.03 29.56
C GLY A 88 2.94 -10.30 28.84
N VAL A 89 1.64 -10.60 28.82
CA VAL A 89 1.09 -11.74 28.08
C VAL A 89 0.90 -11.36 26.62
N ALA A 90 1.57 -12.07 25.73
CA ALA A 90 1.50 -11.83 24.30
C ALA A 90 0.07 -11.92 23.74
N ALA A 91 -0.22 -11.16 22.69
CA ALA A 91 -1.37 -11.42 21.84
C ALA A 91 -1.33 -12.89 21.36
N ARG A 92 -2.47 -13.56 21.24
CA ARG A 92 -2.51 -14.98 20.82
C ARG A 92 -3.44 -15.18 19.63
N PRO A 93 -3.28 -16.28 18.87
CA PRO A 93 -4.20 -16.61 17.78
C PRO A 93 -5.67 -16.55 18.22
N GLY A 94 -6.51 -15.84 17.46
CA GLY A 94 -7.91 -15.61 17.79
C GLY A 94 -8.22 -14.25 18.45
N ASP A 95 -7.21 -13.53 18.94
CA ASP A 95 -7.36 -12.15 19.40
C ASP A 95 -7.52 -11.18 18.20
N LEU A 96 -8.06 -9.99 18.46
CA LEU A 96 -7.89 -8.83 17.57
C LEU A 96 -6.84 -7.89 18.15
N LEU A 97 -5.98 -7.38 17.29
CA LEU A 97 -5.06 -6.29 17.59
C LEU A 97 -5.67 -4.98 17.07
N ALA A 98 -6.15 -4.13 17.97
CA ALA A 98 -6.57 -2.78 17.63
C ALA A 98 -5.33 -1.88 17.56
N VAL A 99 -5.08 -1.27 16.42
CA VAL A 99 -3.94 -0.39 16.15
C VAL A 99 -4.47 0.98 15.77
N GLU A 100 -4.22 1.96 16.64
CA GLU A 100 -4.56 3.36 16.42
C GLU A 100 -3.38 4.08 15.78
N ILE A 101 -3.62 4.77 14.66
CA ILE A 101 -2.64 5.62 13.99
C ILE A 101 -2.74 7.01 14.59
N CYS A 102 -1.96 7.27 15.64
CA CYS A 102 -2.02 8.53 16.38
C CYS A 102 -1.43 9.72 15.60
N ASN A 103 -0.39 9.47 14.80
CA ASN A 103 0.27 10.48 13.96
C ASN A 103 1.09 9.79 12.87
N LEU A 104 1.40 10.51 11.79
CA LEU A 104 2.22 10.02 10.69
C LEU A 104 2.74 11.15 9.82
N GLY A 105 3.76 10.86 9.01
CA GLY A 105 4.29 11.82 8.05
C GLY A 105 5.61 11.35 7.41
N PRO A 106 6.22 12.19 6.55
CA PRO A 106 7.54 11.93 6.00
C PRO A 106 8.61 11.94 7.09
N LEU A 107 9.75 11.29 6.83
CA LEU A 107 10.91 11.41 7.70
C LEU A 107 11.52 12.82 7.58
N PRO A 108 11.91 13.47 8.68
CA PRO A 108 12.55 14.78 8.62
C PRO A 108 13.83 14.77 7.77
N GLY A 109 13.90 15.65 6.79
CA GLY A 109 14.99 15.72 5.80
C GLY A 109 14.84 14.81 4.59
N ASP A 110 13.71 14.10 4.45
CA ASP A 110 13.33 13.27 3.30
C ASP A 110 11.92 13.65 2.81
N GLU A 111 11.59 14.95 2.82
CA GLU A 111 10.27 15.50 2.46
C GLU A 111 10.00 15.51 0.94
N TRP A 112 10.14 14.35 0.31
CA TRP A 112 9.83 14.12 -1.10
C TRP A 112 9.28 12.71 -1.31
N GLY A 113 8.71 12.47 -2.48
CA GLY A 113 8.23 11.16 -2.86
C GLY A 113 8.12 11.00 -4.38
N PHE A 114 7.60 9.86 -4.82
CA PHE A 114 7.43 9.59 -6.24
C PHE A 114 6.10 8.91 -6.54
N THR A 115 5.61 9.14 -7.75
CA THR A 115 4.52 8.35 -8.35
C THR A 115 4.99 7.93 -9.73
N ALA A 116 4.68 6.71 -10.11
CA ALA A 116 5.13 6.12 -11.35
C ALA A 116 4.10 5.15 -11.92
N SER A 117 4.30 4.80 -13.18
CA SER A 117 3.69 3.62 -13.80
C SER A 117 4.82 2.66 -14.18
N PHE A 118 4.63 1.36 -13.95
CA PHE A 118 5.63 0.38 -14.37
C PHE A 118 5.64 0.20 -15.90
N ASP A 119 6.78 -0.27 -16.39
CA ASP A 119 6.87 -0.78 -17.76
C ASP A 119 6.05 -2.06 -17.87
N ARG A 120 5.43 -2.27 -19.03
CA ARG A 120 4.61 -3.45 -19.32
C ARG A 120 5.35 -4.76 -19.05
N GLU A 121 6.63 -4.80 -19.39
CA GLU A 121 7.44 -6.02 -19.24
C GLU A 121 8.04 -6.17 -17.84
N ASN A 122 7.78 -5.21 -16.92
CA ASN A 122 8.30 -5.22 -15.56
C ASN A 122 7.30 -4.62 -14.56
N GLY A 123 6.18 -5.32 -14.33
CA GLY A 123 5.16 -4.98 -13.33
C GLY A 123 3.78 -4.72 -13.94
N GLY A 124 3.70 -3.85 -14.96
CA GLY A 124 2.43 -3.45 -15.54
C GLY A 124 1.55 -2.64 -14.58
N GLY A 125 0.23 -2.81 -14.66
CA GLY A 125 -0.74 -1.98 -13.93
C GLY A 125 -2.08 -1.90 -14.65
N PHE A 126 -2.99 -1.11 -14.09
CA PHE A 126 -4.41 -1.11 -14.51
C PHE A 126 -4.64 -0.65 -15.96
N LEU A 127 -3.84 0.30 -16.42
CA LEU A 127 -3.93 0.92 -17.76
C LEU A 127 -2.68 0.67 -18.62
N THR A 128 -1.93 -0.39 -18.35
CA THR A 128 -0.68 -0.70 -19.07
C THR A 128 -0.87 -0.96 -20.57
N ASP A 129 -2.06 -1.38 -20.99
CA ASP A 129 -2.42 -1.49 -22.40
C ASP A 129 -2.52 -0.13 -23.11
N HIS A 130 -2.76 0.95 -22.38
CA HIS A 130 -2.73 2.34 -22.88
C HIS A 130 -1.39 3.03 -22.62
N PHE A 131 -0.73 2.70 -21.50
CA PHE A 131 0.52 3.31 -21.05
C PHE A 131 1.57 2.21 -20.78
N PRO A 132 2.16 1.60 -21.83
CA PRO A 132 3.03 0.45 -21.68
C PRO A 132 4.45 0.79 -21.21
N CYS A 133 4.83 2.06 -21.23
CA CYS A 133 6.17 2.51 -20.87
C CYS A 133 6.19 3.02 -19.44
N ALA A 134 7.31 2.77 -18.76
CA ALA A 134 7.52 3.33 -17.43
C ALA A 134 7.47 4.87 -17.45
N THR A 135 6.78 5.45 -16.48
CA THR A 135 6.73 6.91 -16.24
C THR A 135 7.01 7.20 -14.77
N LYS A 136 7.46 8.42 -14.46
CA LYS A 136 7.77 8.85 -13.09
C LYS A 136 7.53 10.35 -12.92
N ALA A 137 6.94 10.74 -11.80
CA ALA A 137 6.88 12.11 -11.30
C ALA A 137 7.41 12.17 -9.86
N ILE A 138 8.11 13.25 -9.56
CA ILE A 138 8.64 13.52 -8.22
C ILE A 138 7.74 14.53 -7.51
N TRP A 139 7.52 14.31 -6.23
CA TRP A 139 6.69 15.12 -5.35
C TRP A 139 7.55 15.73 -4.26
N TYR A 140 7.24 16.97 -3.91
CA TYR A 140 7.85 17.69 -2.80
C TYR A 140 6.77 18.01 -1.76
N PHE A 141 7.12 17.86 -0.48
CA PHE A 141 6.17 18.07 0.61
C PHE A 141 6.43 19.40 1.32
N GLU A 142 5.36 20.19 1.48
CA GLU A 142 5.33 21.46 2.19
C GLU A 142 4.28 21.41 3.31
N GLY A 143 4.70 20.91 4.48
CA GLY A 143 3.78 20.66 5.58
C GLY A 143 2.76 19.60 5.17
N ILE A 144 1.48 19.99 5.07
CA ILE A 144 0.39 19.08 4.69
C ILE A 144 0.20 18.98 3.17
N TYR A 145 0.93 19.75 2.37
CA TYR A 145 0.72 19.83 0.92
C TYR A 145 1.79 19.08 0.15
N ALA A 146 1.44 18.54 -1.01
CA ALA A 146 2.39 18.06 -2.01
C ALA A 146 2.24 18.81 -3.33
N TYR A 147 3.34 18.95 -4.07
CA TYR A 147 3.35 19.47 -5.45
C TYR A 147 4.40 18.74 -6.30
N SER A 148 4.25 18.77 -7.63
CA SER A 148 5.20 18.16 -8.57
C SER A 148 5.53 19.11 -9.74
N PRO A 149 6.81 19.41 -10.00
CA PRO A 149 7.22 20.18 -11.18
C PRO A 149 6.86 19.53 -12.53
N GLN A 150 6.76 18.20 -12.56
CA GLN A 150 6.41 17.43 -13.76
C GLN A 150 4.91 17.54 -14.12
N ILE A 151 4.10 18.06 -13.21
CA ILE A 151 2.65 18.22 -13.40
C ILE A 151 2.28 19.69 -13.13
N PRO A 152 2.66 20.59 -14.06
CA PRO A 152 2.35 22.01 -13.93
C PRO A 152 0.85 22.25 -14.02
N ASP A 153 0.40 23.40 -13.53
CA ASP A 153 -0.97 23.87 -13.76
C ASP A 153 -1.13 24.22 -15.24
N VAL A 154 -1.82 23.37 -15.98
CA VAL A 154 -2.18 23.65 -17.37
C VAL A 154 -3.61 24.17 -17.36
N LEU A 155 -3.74 25.51 -17.46
CA LEU A 155 -4.96 26.32 -17.66
C LEU A 155 -5.72 26.88 -16.43
N LEU A 156 -5.94 28.20 -16.55
CA LEU A 156 -6.66 29.17 -15.71
C LEU A 156 -8.13 28.85 -15.38
N ILE A 157 -8.72 27.77 -15.92
CA ILE A 157 -10.13 27.42 -15.68
C ILE A 157 -10.29 26.59 -14.40
N ILE A 158 -9.23 25.91 -13.95
CA ILE A 158 -9.16 25.26 -12.62
C ILE A 158 -8.67 26.24 -11.55
N HIS A 159 -8.44 27.52 -11.90
CA HIS A 159 -8.06 28.56 -10.92
C HIS A 159 -9.16 28.86 -9.88
N ILE A 160 -10.39 28.36 -10.09
CA ILE A 160 -11.49 28.43 -9.12
C ILE A 160 -11.37 27.33 -8.04
N LEU A 161 -10.64 26.24 -8.30
CA LEU A 161 -10.50 25.11 -7.36
C LEU A 161 -9.12 25.05 -6.66
N THR A 162 -8.11 25.75 -7.17
CA THR A 162 -6.75 25.77 -6.61
C THR A 162 -6.30 27.19 -6.27
N THR A 163 -6.86 27.77 -5.21
CA THR A 163 -6.34 29.03 -4.68
C THR A 163 -5.02 28.80 -3.93
N SER A 164 -3.88 29.06 -4.57
CA SER A 164 -2.66 29.43 -3.84
C SER A 164 -1.95 30.63 -4.49
N HIS A 165 -2.09 31.79 -3.85
CA HIS A 165 -1.42 33.07 -4.15
C HIS A 165 0.12 33.07 -3.88
N HIS A 166 0.81 31.94 -4.00
CA HIS A 166 2.21 31.83 -3.61
C HIS A 166 3.04 31.07 -4.65
N GLY A 167 3.34 31.71 -5.78
CA GLY A 167 4.53 31.48 -6.62
C GLY A 167 4.86 30.05 -7.11
N THR A 168 4.03 29.05 -6.81
CA THR A 168 4.20 27.65 -7.16
C THR A 168 3.35 27.39 -8.40
N ALA A 169 3.99 27.13 -9.54
CA ALA A 169 3.31 26.72 -10.74
C ALA A 169 3.10 25.19 -10.68
N GLY A 170 1.87 24.71 -10.51
CA GLY A 170 1.64 23.26 -10.40
C GLY A 170 0.46 22.84 -9.52
N VAL A 171 -0.04 21.63 -9.79
CA VAL A 171 -1.05 20.97 -8.97
C VAL A 171 -0.51 20.83 -7.54
N ARG A 172 -1.14 21.54 -6.60
CA ARG A 172 -0.80 21.53 -5.17
C ARG A 172 -2.03 21.14 -4.36
N PHE A 173 -1.92 20.12 -3.53
CA PHE A 173 -3.07 19.60 -2.77
C PHE A 173 -2.65 19.08 -1.38
N PRO A 174 -3.53 19.16 -0.38
CA PRO A 174 -3.30 18.53 0.92
C PRO A 174 -3.31 17.00 0.77
N GLY A 175 -2.32 16.33 1.37
CA GLY A 175 -2.21 14.87 1.35
C GLY A 175 -3.20 14.19 2.30
N LEU A 176 -3.68 13.01 1.91
CA LEU A 176 -4.32 12.05 2.81
C LEU A 176 -3.29 10.94 3.09
N THR A 177 -2.36 11.23 4.00
CA THR A 177 -1.25 10.33 4.31
C THR A 177 -1.75 9.05 4.98
N HIS A 178 -1.18 7.90 4.62
CA HIS A 178 -1.52 6.58 5.17
C HIS A 178 -0.39 5.58 4.88
N PRO A 179 -0.31 4.45 5.60
CA PRO A 179 0.46 3.29 5.16
C PRO A 179 -0.33 2.48 4.12
N GLY A 180 0.30 2.09 3.01
CA GLY A 180 -0.18 1.06 2.10
C GLY A 180 -0.17 -0.33 2.76
N ILE A 181 0.88 -0.60 3.54
CA ILE A 181 1.05 -1.87 4.25
C ILE A 181 0.94 -1.72 5.77
N ILE A 182 -0.04 -2.42 6.35
CA ILE A 182 -0.08 -2.71 7.79
C ILE A 182 -0.75 -4.06 8.04
N GLY A 183 -0.12 -4.94 8.82
CA GLY A 183 -0.66 -6.27 9.05
C GLY A 183 0.09 -7.10 10.09
N THR A 184 -0.53 -8.21 10.49
CA THR A 184 0.04 -9.19 11.42
C THR A 184 0.68 -10.36 10.66
N ALA A 185 1.57 -11.12 11.30
CA ALA A 185 2.14 -12.31 10.65
C ALA A 185 1.06 -13.41 10.51
N PRO A 186 1.02 -14.14 9.38
CA PRO A 186 0.08 -15.25 9.19
C PRO A 186 0.46 -16.47 10.03
N SER A 187 -0.52 -17.34 10.29
CA SER A 187 -0.23 -18.71 10.76
C SER A 187 0.36 -19.56 9.63
N LYS A 188 0.96 -20.72 9.98
CA LYS A 188 1.41 -21.70 8.97
C LYS A 188 0.28 -22.20 8.08
N GLU A 189 -0.92 -22.34 8.63
CA GLU A 189 -2.10 -22.77 7.87
C GLU A 189 -2.54 -21.69 6.89
N LEU A 190 -2.65 -20.44 7.34
CA LEU A 190 -3.04 -19.31 6.50
C LEU A 190 -2.03 -19.10 5.36
N LEU A 191 -0.73 -19.16 5.67
CA LEU A 191 0.32 -19.06 4.66
C LEU A 191 0.21 -20.15 3.58
N ARG A 192 -0.14 -21.39 3.96
CA ARG A 192 -0.37 -22.47 2.99
C ARG A 192 -1.58 -22.21 2.11
N ILE A 193 -2.67 -21.69 2.67
CA ILE A 193 -3.88 -21.30 1.92
C ILE A 193 -3.52 -20.26 0.86
N TRP A 194 -2.76 -19.23 1.23
CA TRP A 194 -2.30 -18.19 0.30
C TRP A 194 -1.46 -18.76 -0.83
N ASN A 195 -0.41 -19.49 -0.49
CA ASN A 195 0.52 -20.06 -1.47
C ASN A 195 -0.18 -21.04 -2.42
N GLU A 196 -1.16 -21.81 -1.96
CA GLU A 196 -1.92 -22.74 -2.79
C GLU A 196 -2.85 -22.00 -3.76
N ARG A 197 -3.68 -21.07 -3.30
CA ARG A 197 -4.63 -20.38 -4.18
C ARG A 197 -3.93 -19.49 -5.22
N GLU A 198 -2.83 -18.86 -4.84
CA GLU A 198 -2.03 -18.02 -5.75
C GLU A 198 -1.26 -18.86 -6.77
N ARG A 199 -0.71 -20.02 -6.36
CA ARG A 199 -0.12 -21.00 -7.29
C ARG A 199 -1.14 -21.48 -8.31
N GLN A 200 -2.35 -21.85 -7.85
CA GLN A 200 -3.41 -22.30 -8.75
C GLN A 200 -3.80 -21.22 -9.78
N LEU A 201 -3.82 -19.94 -9.37
CA LEU A 201 -4.08 -18.83 -10.28
C LEU A 201 -2.99 -18.72 -11.35
N GLU A 202 -1.71 -18.76 -10.95
CA GLU A 202 -0.59 -18.64 -11.87
C GLU A 202 -0.49 -19.86 -12.83
N GLU A 203 -0.70 -21.08 -12.31
CA GLU A 203 -0.64 -22.32 -13.10
C GLU A 203 -1.79 -22.47 -14.10
N LYS A 204 -3.01 -22.05 -13.74
CA LYS A 204 -4.17 -22.06 -14.66
C LYS A 204 -4.12 -20.91 -15.66
N GLY A 205 -3.39 -19.84 -15.34
CA GLY A 205 -3.25 -18.66 -16.19
C GLY A 205 -4.59 -18.03 -16.59
N VAL A 206 -4.62 -17.47 -17.79
CA VAL A 206 -5.80 -16.78 -18.37
C VAL A 206 -6.89 -17.74 -18.87
N GLU A 207 -6.69 -19.05 -18.79
CA GLU A 207 -7.73 -20.03 -19.15
C GLU A 207 -8.92 -19.98 -18.18
N SER A 208 -8.70 -19.39 -17.00
CA SER A 208 -9.78 -18.94 -16.10
C SER A 208 -10.30 -17.57 -16.55
N LEU A 209 -11.62 -17.43 -16.70
CA LEU A 209 -12.31 -16.16 -17.02
C LEU A 209 -11.95 -15.09 -15.97
N THR A 210 -10.86 -14.37 -16.22
CA THR A 210 -10.27 -13.41 -15.29
C THR A 210 -10.24 -12.04 -15.95
N LEU A 211 -10.36 -11.02 -15.11
CA LEU A 211 -10.29 -9.60 -15.50
C LEU A 211 -9.03 -9.26 -16.31
N CYS A 212 -7.98 -10.07 -16.17
CA CYS A 212 -6.67 -9.96 -16.80
C CYS A 212 -6.67 -10.02 -18.34
N GLU A 213 -7.78 -10.44 -18.97
CA GLU A 213 -7.95 -10.27 -20.42
C GLU A 213 -8.16 -8.79 -20.82
N VAL A 214 -8.79 -8.00 -19.94
CA VAL A 214 -9.13 -6.58 -20.20
C VAL A 214 -8.14 -5.63 -19.51
N VAL A 215 -7.58 -6.04 -18.37
CA VAL A 215 -6.46 -5.31 -17.72
C VAL A 215 -5.16 -6.07 -17.98
N HIS A 216 -4.22 -5.45 -18.71
CA HIS A 216 -2.95 -6.11 -19.03
C HIS A 216 -2.04 -6.16 -17.79
N GLN A 217 -2.18 -7.20 -16.97
CA GLN A 217 -1.39 -7.41 -15.76
C GLN A 217 -0.72 -8.79 -15.79
N ARG A 218 0.62 -8.81 -15.72
CA ARG A 218 1.41 -10.05 -15.60
C ARG A 218 2.64 -9.84 -14.71
N PRO A 219 3.05 -10.84 -13.91
CA PRO A 219 2.38 -12.13 -13.65
C PRO A 219 1.03 -11.96 -12.92
N LEU A 220 0.19 -13.00 -12.88
CA LEU A 220 -1.14 -12.93 -12.22
C LEU A 220 -1.02 -13.01 -10.70
N ALA A 221 -0.03 -13.78 -10.23
CA ALA A 221 0.38 -13.78 -8.83
C ALA A 221 1.91 -13.87 -8.72
N SER A 222 2.45 -13.28 -7.65
CA SER A 222 3.87 -13.39 -7.34
C SER A 222 4.09 -14.47 -6.28
N LEU A 223 4.47 -15.67 -6.73
CA LEU A 223 4.71 -16.82 -5.86
C LEU A 223 5.95 -16.62 -4.95
N PRO A 224 6.05 -17.37 -3.84
CA PRO A 224 7.26 -17.39 -3.01
C PRO A 224 8.53 -17.60 -3.82
N THR A 225 9.57 -16.82 -3.50
CA THR A 225 10.88 -16.90 -4.15
C THR A 225 11.97 -16.48 -3.20
N THR A 226 13.11 -17.18 -3.27
CA THR A 226 14.33 -16.82 -2.55
C THR A 226 15.02 -15.59 -3.14
N LYS A 227 14.73 -15.24 -4.39
CA LYS A 227 15.28 -14.04 -5.05
C LYS A 227 14.81 -12.79 -4.30
N GLY A 228 15.77 -11.96 -3.90
CA GLY A 228 15.51 -10.70 -3.21
C GLY A 228 14.88 -10.86 -1.82
N CYS A 229 14.86 -12.07 -1.25
CA CYS A 229 14.20 -12.36 0.03
C CYS A 229 15.00 -11.81 1.22
N LEU A 230 14.32 -11.13 2.14
CA LEU A 230 14.86 -10.61 3.40
C LEU A 230 13.93 -11.06 4.54
N LEU A 231 14.47 -11.82 5.49
CA LEU A 231 13.72 -12.49 6.56
C LEU A 231 14.07 -11.95 7.96
N GLY A 232 14.33 -10.65 8.07
CA GLY A 232 14.67 -10.04 9.35
C GLY A 232 16.02 -10.55 9.89
N ASN A 233 16.00 -11.07 11.12
CA ASN A 233 17.19 -11.58 11.81
C ASN A 233 17.67 -12.96 11.32
N ILE A 234 16.94 -13.63 10.42
CA ILE A 234 17.34 -14.95 9.93
C ILE A 234 18.45 -14.78 8.90
N GLU A 235 19.63 -15.32 9.19
CA GLU A 235 20.83 -15.16 8.36
C GLU A 235 20.68 -15.86 7.00
N GLU A 236 20.94 -15.13 5.92
CA GLU A 236 20.87 -15.64 4.54
C GLU A 236 21.78 -16.85 4.36
N ARG A 237 21.38 -17.80 3.49
CA ARG A 237 22.16 -19.01 3.14
C ARG A 237 22.34 -20.02 4.28
N THR A 238 21.64 -19.85 5.40
CA THR A 238 21.44 -20.92 6.38
C THR A 238 20.34 -21.88 5.90
N SER A 239 20.35 -23.12 6.39
CA SER A 239 19.30 -24.11 6.06
C SER A 239 17.91 -23.67 6.54
N GLU A 240 17.86 -22.93 7.65
CA GLU A 240 16.64 -22.31 8.17
C GLU A 240 16.11 -21.23 7.21
N TRP A 241 16.98 -20.30 6.81
CA TRP A 241 16.62 -19.26 5.85
C TRP A 241 16.14 -19.84 4.54
N GLU A 242 16.84 -20.84 3.98
CA GLU A 242 16.44 -21.47 2.72
C GLU A 242 15.07 -22.15 2.79
N ARG A 243 14.76 -22.80 3.92
CA ARG A 243 13.45 -23.43 4.12
C ARG A 243 12.35 -22.37 4.14
N ILE A 244 12.54 -21.31 4.94
CA ILE A 244 11.55 -20.25 5.10
C ILE A 244 11.38 -19.45 3.81
N ALA A 245 12.47 -19.06 3.16
CA ALA A 245 12.45 -18.24 1.94
C ALA A 245 11.74 -18.93 0.75
N LYS A 246 11.67 -20.26 0.73
CA LYS A 246 10.95 -21.03 -0.29
C LYS A 246 9.43 -21.01 -0.13
N GLU A 247 8.92 -20.72 1.06
CA GLU A 247 7.48 -20.72 1.35
C GLU A 247 6.95 -19.36 1.84
N ALA A 248 7.82 -18.42 2.18
CA ALA A 248 7.44 -17.09 2.64
C ALA A 248 6.76 -16.28 1.52
N ALA A 249 5.53 -15.83 1.79
CA ALA A 249 4.70 -15.17 0.80
C ALA A 249 5.21 -13.76 0.47
N ARG A 250 5.01 -13.34 -0.78
CA ARG A 250 5.25 -11.96 -1.21
C ARG A 250 4.29 -11.01 -0.52
N THR A 251 4.76 -9.79 -0.24
CA THR A 251 3.95 -8.75 0.43
C THR A 251 3.08 -7.94 -0.53
N ILE A 252 3.07 -8.27 -1.83
CA ILE A 252 2.39 -7.49 -2.88
C ILE A 252 0.86 -7.41 -2.70
N PRO A 253 0.12 -8.51 -2.48
CA PRO A 253 -1.33 -8.39 -2.29
C PRO A 253 -1.69 -8.26 -0.81
N GLY A 254 -2.71 -7.44 -0.54
CA GLY A 254 -3.48 -7.48 0.69
C GLY A 254 -4.20 -8.81 0.85
N ARG A 255 -4.31 -9.28 2.09
CA ARG A 255 -4.87 -10.58 2.44
C ARG A 255 -5.64 -10.48 3.76
N GLU A 256 -6.03 -11.63 4.28
CA GLU A 256 -6.78 -11.78 5.53
C GLU A 256 -6.08 -11.18 6.75
N ASN A 257 -4.76 -10.95 6.69
CA ASN A 257 -3.98 -10.31 7.74
C ASN A 257 -3.89 -8.78 7.62
N GLY A 258 -4.60 -8.18 6.67
CA GLY A 258 -4.31 -6.84 6.18
C GLY A 258 -3.20 -6.92 5.14
N GLY A 259 -2.02 -6.38 5.47
CA GLY A 259 -0.92 -6.30 4.52
C GLY A 259 -1.14 -5.14 3.55
N ASN A 260 -0.88 -5.36 2.26
CA ASN A 260 -0.92 -4.32 1.24
C ASN A 260 -2.35 -4.06 0.72
N CYS A 261 -3.12 -3.31 1.48
CA CYS A 261 -4.51 -3.03 1.15
C CYS A 261 -4.68 -1.70 0.41
N ASP A 262 -3.72 -0.78 0.53
CA ASP A 262 -3.71 0.51 -0.18
C ASP A 262 -5.02 1.29 -0.01
N ILE A 263 -5.51 1.34 1.23
CA ILE A 263 -6.75 2.03 1.59
C ILE A 263 -6.39 3.42 2.09
N LYS A 264 -6.53 4.43 1.23
CA LYS A 264 -6.18 5.82 1.56
C LYS A 264 -6.84 6.37 2.83
N ASN A 265 -8.03 5.86 3.16
CA ASN A 265 -8.78 6.27 4.34
C ASN A 265 -8.23 5.71 5.65
N LEU A 266 -7.26 4.79 5.63
CA LEU A 266 -6.53 4.31 6.80
C LEU A 266 -5.45 5.34 7.20
N SER A 267 -5.89 6.56 7.51
CA SER A 267 -5.05 7.74 7.70
C SER A 267 -4.97 8.16 9.18
N SER A 268 -4.50 9.40 9.45
CA SER A 268 -4.35 9.97 10.78
C SER A 268 -5.62 9.85 11.64
N GLY A 269 -5.47 9.25 12.82
CA GLY A 269 -6.51 9.00 13.80
C GLY A 269 -7.38 7.77 13.49
N SER A 270 -7.10 7.03 12.43
CA SER A 270 -7.80 5.77 12.14
C SER A 270 -7.44 4.69 13.15
N LYS A 271 -8.36 3.75 13.37
CA LYS A 271 -8.14 2.58 14.22
C LYS A 271 -8.49 1.31 13.47
N ILE A 272 -7.49 0.49 13.16
CA ILE A 272 -7.65 -0.79 12.46
C ILE A 272 -7.63 -1.96 13.43
N TYR A 273 -8.48 -2.94 13.20
CA TYR A 273 -8.62 -4.16 14.00
C TYR A 273 -8.11 -5.35 13.19
N LEU A 274 -6.86 -5.72 13.45
CA LEU A 274 -6.16 -6.78 12.72
C LEU A 274 -6.37 -8.15 13.41
N PRO A 275 -6.70 -9.21 12.67
CA PRO A 275 -6.75 -10.56 13.20
C PRO A 275 -5.35 -11.05 13.61
N VAL A 276 -5.27 -11.74 14.75
CA VAL A 276 -4.02 -12.30 15.27
C VAL A 276 -3.95 -13.78 14.92
N PHE A 277 -2.90 -14.19 14.21
CA PHE A 277 -2.71 -15.59 13.78
C PHE A 277 -1.52 -16.30 14.41
N VAL A 278 -0.63 -15.57 15.09
CA VAL A 278 0.54 -16.07 15.80
C VAL A 278 0.68 -15.40 17.16
N GLU A 279 1.41 -16.02 18.08
CA GLU A 279 1.75 -15.40 19.35
C GLU A 279 2.51 -14.08 19.12
N GLY A 280 2.13 -13.03 19.85
CA GLY A 280 2.69 -11.69 19.73
C GLY A 280 2.12 -10.86 18.59
N ALA A 281 1.24 -11.40 17.75
CA ALA A 281 0.72 -10.82 16.51
C ALA A 281 1.78 -10.55 15.43
N ASN A 282 3.00 -10.14 15.81
CA ASN A 282 4.10 -9.81 14.91
C ASN A 282 3.65 -8.79 13.86
N LEU A 283 3.27 -7.60 14.35
CA LEU A 283 2.81 -6.46 13.57
C LEU A 283 3.95 -5.90 12.72
N SER A 284 3.71 -5.71 11.43
CA SER A 284 4.63 -5.01 10.52
C SER A 284 3.89 -3.97 9.70
N THR A 285 4.63 -2.93 9.29
CA THR A 285 4.13 -1.85 8.46
C THR A 285 5.23 -1.31 7.55
N GLY A 286 4.85 -0.71 6.43
CA GLY A 286 5.73 -0.14 5.43
C GLY A 286 4.91 0.60 4.38
N ASP A 287 5.54 0.95 3.27
CA ASP A 287 4.85 1.49 2.09
C ASP A 287 4.11 2.79 2.39
N MET A 288 4.85 3.80 2.83
CA MET A 288 4.23 5.04 3.27
C MET A 288 3.81 5.89 2.07
N HIS A 289 2.53 6.28 2.07
CA HIS A 289 1.93 7.07 1.02
C HIS A 289 1.63 8.48 1.53
N PHE A 290 2.14 9.51 0.86
CA PHE A 290 1.74 10.89 1.17
C PHE A 290 0.27 11.14 0.77
N SER A 291 -0.16 10.59 -0.36
CA SER A 291 -1.55 10.59 -0.83
C SER A 291 -1.75 9.57 -1.94
N GLN A 292 -2.96 9.05 -2.07
CA GLN A 292 -3.35 8.05 -3.06
C GLN A 292 -4.80 8.30 -3.52
N GLY A 293 -5.10 7.96 -4.77
CA GLY A 293 -6.45 7.85 -5.31
C GLY A 293 -6.99 6.43 -5.15
N ASP A 294 -8.31 6.26 -5.21
CA ASP A 294 -8.89 4.92 -5.04
C ASP A 294 -8.45 3.95 -6.15
N GLY A 295 -8.08 2.74 -5.73
CA GLY A 295 -7.67 1.65 -6.62
C GLY A 295 -6.23 1.74 -7.13
N GLU A 296 -5.47 2.79 -6.78
CA GLU A 296 -4.03 2.89 -7.06
C GLU A 296 -3.64 2.51 -8.51
N ILE A 297 -4.38 3.09 -9.46
CA ILE A 297 -4.41 2.62 -10.84
C ILE A 297 -3.06 2.59 -11.57
N SER A 298 -2.05 3.32 -11.11
CA SER A 298 -0.71 3.29 -11.72
C SER A 298 0.18 2.16 -11.21
N PHE A 299 -0.24 1.44 -10.17
CA PHE A 299 0.45 0.34 -9.47
C PHE A 299 1.80 0.70 -8.82
N CYS A 300 2.61 1.55 -9.45
CA CYS A 300 3.75 2.24 -8.82
C CYS A 300 3.38 3.66 -8.39
N GLY A 301 2.12 3.88 -8.06
CA GLY A 301 1.77 4.95 -7.12
C GLY A 301 1.22 4.28 -5.88
N ALA A 302 0.81 4.93 -4.80
CA ALA A 302 0.55 6.33 -4.42
C ALA A 302 1.62 7.42 -4.73
N ILE A 303 1.67 8.48 -3.91
CA ILE A 303 2.91 9.23 -3.71
C ILE A 303 3.74 8.48 -2.66
N GLU A 304 4.65 7.65 -3.14
CA GLU A 304 5.55 6.81 -2.36
C GLU A 304 6.58 7.64 -1.61
N MET A 305 6.82 7.34 -0.34
CA MET A 305 7.81 8.02 0.47
C MET A 305 8.40 7.13 1.57
N SER A 306 9.55 7.53 2.12
CA SER A 306 9.95 7.10 3.46
C SER A 306 9.11 7.87 4.49
N GLY A 307 8.82 7.26 5.64
CA GLY A 307 7.95 7.91 6.61
C GLY A 307 8.00 7.32 8.00
N PHE A 308 7.10 7.78 8.85
CA PHE A 308 6.89 7.23 10.17
C PHE A 308 5.40 7.07 10.48
N LEU A 309 5.10 6.11 11.36
CA LEU A 309 3.83 6.02 12.08
C LEU A 309 4.10 6.14 13.57
N GLU A 310 3.24 6.88 14.26
CA GLU A 310 3.12 6.83 15.73
C GLU A 310 1.84 6.07 16.05
N LEU A 311 2.00 4.96 16.76
CA LEU A 311 0.98 3.95 16.95
C LEU A 311 0.70 3.72 18.42
N LYS A 312 -0.53 3.27 18.71
CA LYS A 312 -0.92 2.69 19.99
C LYS A 312 -1.68 1.39 19.73
N CYS A 313 -1.31 0.34 20.45
CA CYS A 313 -1.92 -0.98 20.29
C CYS A 313 -2.77 -1.36 21.52
N GLU A 314 -3.85 -2.10 21.28
CA GLU A 314 -4.66 -2.77 22.29
C GLU A 314 -4.96 -4.21 21.83
N ILE A 315 -5.06 -5.14 22.78
CA ILE A 315 -5.40 -6.53 22.49
C ILE A 315 -6.84 -6.77 22.94
N ILE A 316 -7.70 -7.17 22.00
CA ILE A 316 -9.07 -7.60 22.27
C ILE A 316 -9.06 -9.13 22.28
N ARG A 317 -9.11 -9.70 23.48
CA ARG A 317 -8.99 -11.15 23.69
C ARG A 317 -10.15 -11.88 23.03
N ASN A 318 -9.84 -12.92 22.24
CA ASN A 318 -10.81 -13.67 21.43
C ASN A 318 -11.64 -12.82 20.45
N GLY A 319 -11.19 -11.59 20.13
CA GLY A 319 -11.96 -10.65 19.35
C GLY A 319 -12.32 -11.15 17.94
N MET A 320 -11.52 -12.04 17.34
CA MET A 320 -11.84 -12.56 16.00
C MET A 320 -13.16 -13.31 16.01
N GLN A 321 -13.40 -14.14 17.03
CA GLN A 321 -14.64 -14.92 17.15
C GLN A 321 -15.85 -14.02 17.42
N GLU A 322 -15.66 -12.95 18.19
CA GLU A 322 -16.75 -12.07 18.63
C GLU A 322 -17.17 -11.09 17.53
N TYR A 323 -16.22 -10.58 16.75
CA TYR A 323 -16.45 -9.44 15.85
C TYR A 323 -16.22 -9.73 14.36
N LEU A 324 -15.45 -10.76 13.99
CA LEU A 324 -15.17 -11.07 12.58
C LEU A 324 -15.94 -12.31 12.14
N THR A 325 -16.80 -12.15 11.13
CA THR A 325 -17.47 -13.28 10.49
C THR A 325 -16.57 -13.85 9.38
N PRO A 326 -16.17 -15.12 9.44
CA PRO A 326 -15.39 -15.74 8.37
C PRO A 326 -16.20 -15.82 7.06
N MET A 327 -15.61 -15.33 5.98
CA MET A 327 -16.16 -15.31 4.61
C MET A 327 -15.32 -16.19 3.70
N GLY A 328 -15.31 -17.50 3.97
CA GLY A 328 -14.57 -18.47 3.17
C GLY A 328 -14.58 -19.89 3.76
N PRO A 329 -13.80 -20.82 3.20
CA PRO A 329 -13.86 -22.24 3.57
C PRO A 329 -13.32 -22.56 4.98
N THR A 330 -12.63 -21.62 5.64
CA THR A 330 -12.07 -21.81 6.98
C THR A 330 -12.33 -20.58 7.86
N THR A 331 -12.20 -20.74 9.18
CA THR A 331 -12.29 -19.64 10.16
C THR A 331 -11.20 -18.57 10.00
N LEU A 332 -10.19 -18.82 9.17
CA LEU A 332 -9.11 -17.88 8.89
C LEU A 332 -9.47 -16.86 7.79
N HIS A 333 -10.57 -17.08 7.06
CA HIS A 333 -11.04 -16.19 5.99
C HIS A 333 -11.77 -14.98 6.56
N VAL A 334 -11.08 -14.21 7.38
CA VAL A 334 -11.55 -12.95 7.95
C VAL A 334 -10.77 -11.80 7.32
N ASN A 335 -11.32 -10.59 7.37
CA ASN A 335 -10.62 -9.39 6.92
C ASN A 335 -10.59 -8.36 8.05
N PRO A 336 -9.56 -7.51 8.11
CA PRO A 336 -9.55 -6.39 9.03
C PRO A 336 -10.75 -5.47 8.80
N ILE A 337 -11.17 -4.81 9.88
CA ILE A 337 -12.11 -3.69 9.85
C ILE A 337 -11.40 -2.47 10.45
N PHE A 338 -11.85 -1.26 10.11
CA PHE A 338 -11.25 -0.06 10.70
C PHE A 338 -12.26 1.08 10.81
N GLU A 339 -12.01 1.96 11.79
CA GLU A 339 -12.66 3.25 11.93
C GLU A 339 -11.83 4.29 11.17
N ILE A 340 -12.47 5.09 10.32
CA ILE A 340 -11.82 6.21 9.62
C ILE A 340 -11.46 7.28 10.63
N GLY A 341 -10.25 7.84 10.50
CA GLY A 341 -9.79 8.93 11.34
C GLY A 341 -10.60 10.23 11.20
N PRO A 342 -10.55 11.13 12.19
CA PRO A 342 -11.28 12.38 12.18
C PRO A 342 -10.62 13.48 11.32
N VAL A 343 -9.49 13.20 10.67
CA VAL A 343 -8.70 14.16 9.91
C VAL A 343 -8.60 13.72 8.45
N GLU A 344 -9.20 14.50 7.56
CA GLU A 344 -9.09 14.29 6.11
C GLU A 344 -9.04 15.63 5.36
N PRO A 345 -8.38 15.67 4.18
CA PRO A 345 -8.54 16.76 3.24
C PRO A 345 -10.01 16.99 2.89
N ARG A 346 -10.49 18.22 3.07
CA ARG A 346 -11.84 18.58 2.67
C ARG A 346 -11.88 19.00 1.20
N PHE A 347 -12.26 18.07 0.33
CA PHE A 347 -12.61 18.35 -1.07
C PHE A 347 -14.14 18.40 -1.22
N SER A 348 -14.69 19.55 -1.61
CA SER A 348 -16.15 19.78 -1.69
C SER A 348 -16.70 19.87 -3.12
N GLU A 349 -15.83 20.04 -4.12
CA GLU A 349 -16.22 20.23 -5.51
C GLU A 349 -15.68 19.08 -6.35
N TRP A 350 -16.60 18.30 -6.92
CA TRP A 350 -16.28 17.07 -7.63
C TRP A 350 -16.79 17.15 -9.07
N LEU A 351 -15.93 16.77 -10.01
CA LEU A 351 -16.34 16.42 -11.36
C LEU A 351 -16.34 14.89 -11.47
N VAL A 352 -17.52 14.33 -11.77
CA VAL A 352 -17.73 12.87 -11.77
C VAL A 352 -17.68 12.33 -13.19
N PHE A 353 -16.95 11.23 -13.37
CA PHE A 353 -16.86 10.48 -14.62
C PHE A 353 -17.42 9.08 -14.41
N GLU A 354 -18.25 8.63 -15.34
CA GLU A 354 -18.89 7.33 -15.26
C GLU A 354 -18.24 6.34 -16.22
N GLY A 355 -18.36 5.07 -15.87
CA GLY A 355 -18.01 3.94 -16.72
C GLY A 355 -18.97 2.80 -16.47
N ILE A 356 -19.15 1.97 -17.49
CA ILE A 356 -20.05 0.81 -17.47
C ILE A 356 -19.26 -0.44 -17.82
N SER A 357 -19.83 -1.63 -17.56
CA SER A 357 -19.23 -2.94 -17.87
C SER A 357 -19.24 -3.24 -19.38
N VAL A 358 -18.73 -2.31 -20.20
CA VAL A 358 -18.51 -2.44 -21.63
C VAL A 358 -17.08 -2.01 -21.92
N ASP A 359 -16.26 -2.91 -22.45
CA ASP A 359 -14.84 -2.64 -22.69
C ASP A 359 -14.60 -1.71 -23.90
N GLU A 360 -13.34 -1.33 -24.12
CA GLU A 360 -12.89 -0.47 -25.22
C GLU A 360 -13.24 -1.00 -26.62
N SER A 361 -13.47 -2.31 -26.77
CA SER A 361 -13.87 -2.94 -28.03
C SER A 361 -15.38 -2.94 -28.24
N GLY A 362 -16.16 -2.48 -27.26
CA GLY A 362 -17.62 -2.53 -27.26
C GLY A 362 -18.19 -3.87 -26.79
N ARG A 363 -17.36 -4.75 -26.20
CA ARG A 363 -17.82 -6.04 -25.68
C ARG A 363 -18.55 -5.83 -24.36
N GLN A 364 -19.73 -6.43 -24.25
CA GLN A 364 -20.50 -6.45 -23.00
C GLN A 364 -19.86 -7.41 -21.99
N HIS A 365 -19.69 -6.93 -20.75
CA HIS A 365 -19.32 -7.72 -19.57
C HIS A 365 -20.48 -7.71 -18.56
N TYR A 366 -20.55 -8.72 -17.69
CA TYR A 366 -21.66 -8.88 -16.73
C TYR A 366 -21.21 -8.50 -15.31
N LEU A 367 -21.76 -7.40 -14.78
CA LEU A 367 -21.48 -6.90 -13.42
C LEU A 367 -19.98 -6.75 -13.13
N ASP A 368 -19.23 -6.24 -14.11
CA ASP A 368 -17.79 -6.08 -14.03
C ASP A 368 -17.44 -4.65 -13.59
N ALA A 369 -17.15 -4.50 -12.30
CA ALA A 369 -16.76 -3.23 -11.69
C ALA A 369 -15.36 -2.78 -12.12
N THR A 370 -14.47 -3.72 -12.46
CA THR A 370 -13.11 -3.42 -12.90
C THR A 370 -13.13 -2.78 -14.28
N VAL A 371 -13.87 -3.35 -15.23
CA VAL A 371 -14.08 -2.75 -16.56
C VAL A 371 -14.78 -1.41 -16.41
N ALA A 372 -15.86 -1.33 -15.61
CA ALA A 372 -16.56 -0.06 -15.38
C ALA A 372 -15.62 1.03 -14.83
N TYR A 373 -14.77 0.71 -13.85
CA TYR A 373 -13.82 1.66 -13.31
C TYR A 373 -12.75 2.07 -14.33
N LYS A 374 -12.25 1.12 -15.13
CA LYS A 374 -11.31 1.39 -16.24
C LYS A 374 -11.90 2.41 -17.21
N ARG A 375 -13.17 2.24 -17.58
CA ARG A 375 -13.90 3.17 -18.46
C ARG A 375 -14.05 4.56 -17.84
N ALA A 376 -14.39 4.65 -16.56
CA ALA A 376 -14.51 5.93 -15.85
C ALA A 376 -13.18 6.68 -15.82
N VAL A 377 -12.08 5.99 -15.52
CA VAL A 377 -10.73 6.55 -15.49
C VAL A 377 -10.29 7.02 -16.89
N LEU A 378 -10.51 6.22 -17.93
CA LEU A 378 -10.20 6.61 -19.31
C LEU A 378 -10.99 7.85 -19.76
N ASN A 379 -12.27 7.94 -19.39
CA ASN A 379 -13.09 9.13 -19.65
C ASN A 379 -12.54 10.38 -18.95
N ALA A 380 -12.07 10.25 -17.70
CA ALA A 380 -11.43 11.35 -16.96
C ALA A 380 -10.10 11.79 -17.61
N ILE A 381 -9.27 10.82 -18.04
CA ILE A 381 -8.01 11.07 -18.75
C ILE A 381 -8.27 11.84 -20.05
N ASP A 382 -9.20 11.38 -20.88
CA ASP A 382 -9.52 12.04 -22.15
C ASP A 382 -10.15 13.43 -21.96
N TYR A 383 -10.89 13.65 -20.88
CA TYR A 383 -11.41 14.97 -20.55
C TYR A 383 -10.29 15.94 -20.18
N LEU A 384 -9.43 15.57 -19.24
CA LEU A 384 -8.34 16.42 -18.76
C LEU A 384 -7.26 16.67 -19.83
N PHE A 385 -7.05 15.71 -20.73
CA PHE A 385 -6.20 15.89 -21.91
C PHE A 385 -6.60 17.09 -22.77
N LYS A 386 -7.91 17.41 -22.86
CA LYS A 386 -8.41 18.58 -23.62
C LYS A 386 -8.00 19.92 -23.00
N PHE A 387 -7.57 19.91 -21.74
CA PHE A 387 -7.07 21.08 -21.00
C PHE A 387 -5.54 21.16 -21.01
N GLY A 388 -4.87 20.45 -21.93
CA GLY A 388 -3.43 20.59 -22.18
C GLY A 388 -2.52 19.74 -21.30
N TYR A 389 -3.08 18.91 -20.41
CA TYR A 389 -2.31 17.85 -19.76
C TYR A 389 -1.95 16.75 -20.78
N SER A 390 -0.78 16.15 -20.64
CA SER A 390 -0.49 14.86 -21.29
C SER A 390 -1.32 13.77 -20.63
N LYS A 391 -1.63 12.69 -21.36
CA LYS A 391 -2.40 11.58 -20.81
C LYS A 391 -1.66 10.88 -19.65
N GLU A 392 -0.34 10.81 -19.72
CA GLU A 392 0.55 10.30 -18.68
C GLU A 392 0.52 11.20 -17.43
N GLN A 393 0.52 12.53 -17.60
CA GLN A 393 0.37 13.46 -16.47
C GLN A 393 -0.98 13.25 -15.76
N VAL A 394 -2.05 12.98 -16.52
CA VAL A 394 -3.36 12.69 -15.92
C VAL A 394 -3.37 11.33 -15.23
N LEU A 395 -2.80 10.28 -15.84
CA LEU A 395 -2.67 8.96 -15.20
C LEU A 395 -1.99 9.08 -13.83
N ILE A 396 -0.80 9.70 -13.80
CA ILE A 396 -0.03 9.92 -12.58
C ILE A 396 -0.81 10.78 -11.57
N SER A 397 -1.73 11.64 -12.04
CA SER A 397 -2.59 12.47 -11.19
C SER A 397 -3.84 11.80 -10.65
N ALA A 398 -4.44 10.92 -11.44
CA ALA A 398 -5.60 10.15 -11.06
C ALA A 398 -5.27 9.15 -9.93
N THR A 399 -4.02 8.66 -9.85
CA THR A 399 -3.54 7.84 -8.73
C THR A 399 -3.41 8.58 -7.39
N ARG A 400 -3.79 9.88 -7.27
CA ARG A 400 -3.51 10.68 -6.05
C ARG A 400 -4.71 11.36 -5.40
N CYS A 401 -5.73 11.73 -6.18
CA CYS A 401 -6.82 12.62 -5.73
C CYS A 401 -8.24 12.17 -6.15
N VAL A 402 -8.40 10.95 -6.67
CA VAL A 402 -9.71 10.47 -7.14
C VAL A 402 -10.43 9.70 -6.05
N SER A 403 -11.73 9.96 -5.90
CA SER A 403 -12.65 9.15 -5.10
C SER A 403 -13.50 8.28 -6.02
N GLN A 404 -13.61 7.00 -5.68
CA GLN A 404 -14.50 6.04 -6.33
C GLN A 404 -15.80 5.92 -5.51
N ASN A 405 -16.93 6.05 -6.19
CA ASN A 405 -18.24 5.66 -5.64
C ASN A 405 -18.82 4.57 -6.55
N LEU A 406 -18.99 3.37 -6.02
CA LEU A 406 -19.72 2.29 -6.71
C LEU A 406 -21.20 2.42 -6.34
N VAL A 407 -22.02 2.84 -7.31
CA VAL A 407 -23.48 2.80 -7.18
C VAL A 407 -24.02 1.94 -8.31
N ASP A 408 -24.58 0.79 -7.95
CA ASP A 408 -25.19 -0.12 -8.91
C ASP A 408 -26.57 0.42 -9.33
N HIS A 409 -26.68 0.89 -10.58
CA HIS A 409 -27.97 1.14 -11.20
C HIS A 409 -28.58 -0.20 -11.62
N LYS A 410 -29.31 -0.83 -10.70
CA LYS A 410 -30.11 -2.03 -10.97
C LYS A 410 -31.01 -1.80 -12.20
N HIS A 411 -30.77 -2.57 -13.26
CA HIS A 411 -31.72 -2.76 -14.36
C HIS A 411 -32.07 -4.23 -14.50
#